data_AF-M5U6M6-F1
#
_entry.id   AF-M5U6M6-F1
#
_cell.length_a   1.000
_cell.length_b   1.000
_cell.length_c   1.000
_cell.angle_alpha   90.00
_cell.angle_beta   90.00
_cell.angle_gamma   90.00
#
_symmetry.space_group_name_H-M   'P 1'
#
loop_
_entity.id
_entity.type
_entity.pdbx_description
1 polymer ?
#
loop_
_entity_poly.entity_id
_entity_poly.type
_entity_poly.pdbx_seq_one_letter_code
_entity_poly.pdbx_strand_id
1 'polypeptide(L)'
;MKFVCTDMWKQYMNVIAEQASGAVHILDRYHVMKKFGDKINQVRAEEARQMKQDGYEPVLKNSRWCLLKRRENLTTKQTVKLSELLQYTQ
;
A
#
# COMPACT_ATOMS: atom_id res chain seq x y z
N MET A 1 29.41 3.83 11.43
CA MET A 1 28.20 4.11 10.63
C MET A 1 26.99 3.69 11.45
N LYS A 2 25.99 4.57 11.68
CA LYS A 2 24.86 4.27 12.58
C LYS A 2 23.59 3.80 11.85
N PHE A 3 23.42 4.22 10.60
CA PHE A 3 22.24 3.95 9.79
C PHE A 3 22.64 3.60 8.36
N VAL A 4 21.95 2.65 7.75
CA VAL A 4 22.07 2.29 6.33
C VAL A 4 20.66 2.34 5.73
N CYS A 5 20.47 3.08 4.63
CA CYS A 5 19.21 3.07 3.88
C CYS A 5 19.43 2.35 2.55
N THR A 6 18.65 1.30 2.25
CA THR A 6 18.69 0.65 0.94
C THR A 6 17.32 0.39 0.38
N ASP A 7 17.30 0.07 -0.91
CA ASP A 7 16.15 -0.60 -1.49
C ASP A 7 15.91 -1.98 -0.83
N MET A 8 14.77 -2.58 -1.16
CA MET A 8 14.31 -3.84 -0.56
C MET A 8 14.95 -5.09 -1.19
N TRP A 9 16.09 -4.99 -1.86
CA TRP A 9 16.70 -6.13 -2.51
C TRP A 9 17.40 -7.05 -1.50
N LYS A 10 17.12 -8.36 -1.61
CA LYS A 10 17.60 -9.37 -0.65
C LYS A 10 19.12 -9.44 -0.59
N GLN A 11 19.79 -9.26 -1.72
CA GLN A 11 21.24 -9.28 -1.84
C GLN A 11 21.88 -8.17 -1.01
N TYR A 12 21.32 -6.95 -1.04
CA TYR A 12 21.82 -5.87 -0.20
C TYR A 12 21.60 -6.13 1.28
N MET A 13 20.46 -6.74 1.66
CA MET A 13 20.22 -7.12 3.06
C MET A 13 21.29 -8.08 3.58
N ASN A 14 21.69 -9.08 2.77
CA ASN A 14 22.74 -10.02 3.15
C ASN A 14 24.09 -9.30 3.36
N VAL A 15 24.48 -8.44 2.41
CA VAL A 15 25.75 -7.69 2.49
C VAL A 15 25.76 -6.74 3.70
N ILE A 16 24.65 -6.07 4.01
CA ILE A 16 24.56 -5.17 5.17
C ILE A 16 24.64 -5.95 6.47
N ALA A 17 24.00 -7.12 6.54
CA ALA A 17 24.08 -8.00 7.70
C ALA A 17 25.52 -8.47 7.96
N GLU A 18 26.30 -8.70 6.90
CA GLU A 18 27.70 -9.11 7.00
C GLU A 18 28.66 -7.94 7.30
N GLN A 19 28.50 -6.82 6.60
CA GLN A 19 29.49 -5.73 6.58
C GLN A 19 29.14 -4.55 7.50
N ALA A 20 27.89 -4.45 7.94
CA ALA A 20 27.37 -3.32 8.71
C ALA A 20 26.37 -3.75 9.80
N SER A 21 26.61 -4.90 10.45
CA SER A 21 25.76 -5.48 11.50
C SER A 21 25.49 -4.57 12.70
N GLY A 22 26.38 -3.60 12.96
CA GLY A 22 26.20 -2.60 14.02
C GLY A 22 25.38 -1.36 13.61
N ALA A 23 24.91 -1.28 12.38
CA ALA A 23 24.10 -0.17 11.88
C ALA A 23 22.62 -0.55 11.79
N VAL A 24 21.73 0.41 12.06
CA VAL A 24 20.29 0.22 11.86
C VAL A 24 19.99 0.25 10.37
N HIS A 25 19.46 -0.86 9.84
CA HIS A 25 19.06 -0.97 8.44
C HIS A 25 17.63 -0.43 8.25
N ILE A 26 17.50 0.60 7.40
CA ILE A 26 16.26 1.28 7.06
C ILE A 26 15.91 0.93 5.62
N LEU A 27 14.68 0.50 5.39
CA LEU A 27 14.17 0.30 4.04
C LEU A 27 13.71 1.63 3.44
N ASP A 28 14.06 1.84 2.18
CA ASP A 28 13.66 3.02 1.45
C ASP A 28 12.12 3.12 1.35
N ARG A 29 11.60 4.24 1.85
CA ARG A 29 10.15 4.52 1.91
C ARG A 29 9.50 4.50 0.54
N TYR A 30 10.16 4.99 -0.51
CA TYR A 30 9.58 5.06 -1.84
C TYR A 30 9.32 3.65 -2.39
N HIS A 31 10.29 2.74 -2.27
CA HIS A 31 10.14 1.36 -2.74
C HIS A 31 9.06 0.60 -1.98
N VAL A 32 8.97 0.79 -0.67
CA VAL A 32 7.92 0.21 0.18
C VAL A 32 6.54 0.71 -0.27
N MET A 33 6.38 2.03 -0.39
CA MET A 33 5.09 2.63 -0.76
C MET A 33 4.68 2.29 -2.20
N LYS A 34 5.65 2.16 -3.13
CA LYS A 34 5.39 1.73 -4.51
C LYS A 34 4.84 0.31 -4.55
N LYS A 35 5.53 -0.66 -3.92
CA LYS A 35 5.06 -2.07 -3.87
C LYS A 35 3.70 -2.18 -3.20
N PHE A 36 3.50 -1.46 -2.10
CA PHE A 36 2.22 -1.41 -1.40
C PHE A 36 1.09 -0.86 -2.30
N GLY A 37 1.36 0.27 -2.98
CA GLY A 37 0.43 0.90 -3.91
C GLY A 37 0.03 0.00 -5.08
N ASP A 38 0.99 -0.75 -5.62
CA ASP A 38 0.74 -1.69 -6.71
C ASP A 38 -0.11 -2.87 -6.24
N LYS A 39 0.18 -3.44 -5.06
CA LYS A 39 -0.58 -4.56 -4.50
C LYS A 39 -2.00 -4.19 -4.10
N ILE A 40 -2.22 -3.05 -3.46
CA ILE A 40 -3.57 -2.55 -3.19
C ILE A 40 -4.34 -2.36 -4.50
N ASN A 41 -3.71 -1.78 -5.52
CA ASN A 41 -4.41 -1.56 -6.78
C ASN A 41 -4.77 -2.87 -7.49
N GLN A 42 -3.92 -3.88 -7.40
CA GLN A 42 -4.18 -5.22 -7.92
C GLN A 42 -5.41 -5.83 -7.23
N VAL A 43 -5.39 -5.96 -5.90
CA VAL A 43 -6.48 -6.59 -5.12
C VAL A 43 -7.80 -5.85 -5.33
N ARG A 44 -7.78 -4.51 -5.23
CA ARG A 44 -8.97 -3.66 -5.47
C ARG A 44 -9.57 -3.89 -6.87
N ALA A 45 -8.73 -4.08 -7.89
CA ALA A 45 -9.20 -4.31 -9.25
C ALA A 45 -9.77 -5.72 -9.44
N GLU A 46 -9.17 -6.73 -8.79
CA GLU A 46 -9.66 -8.10 -8.77
C GLU A 46 -11.01 -8.20 -8.06
N GLU A 47 -11.13 -7.66 -6.85
CA GLU A 47 -12.38 -7.63 -6.09
C GLU A 47 -13.49 -6.86 -6.82
N ALA A 48 -13.18 -5.71 -7.42
CA ALA A 48 -14.17 -4.96 -8.21
C ALA A 48 -14.67 -5.74 -9.44
N ARG A 49 -13.83 -6.58 -10.05
CA ARG A 49 -14.25 -7.47 -11.16
C ARG A 49 -15.10 -8.62 -10.64
N GLN A 50 -14.72 -9.21 -9.51
CA GLN A 50 -15.46 -10.29 -8.88
C GLN A 50 -16.86 -9.84 -8.47
N MET A 51 -16.98 -8.68 -7.80
CA MET A 51 -18.28 -8.07 -7.46
C MET A 51 -19.20 -7.96 -8.69
N LYS A 52 -18.66 -7.50 -9.83
CA LYS A 52 -19.42 -7.39 -11.07
C LYS A 52 -19.87 -8.75 -11.62
N GLN A 53 -19.03 -9.78 -11.50
CA GLN A 53 -19.38 -11.14 -11.93
C GLN A 53 -20.47 -11.75 -11.05
N ASP A 54 -20.41 -11.47 -9.75
CA ASP A 54 -21.36 -11.95 -8.75
C ASP A 54 -22.69 -11.16 -8.73
N GLY A 55 -22.83 -10.14 -9.59
CA GLY A 55 -24.04 -9.32 -9.70
C GLY A 55 -24.14 -8.17 -8.69
N TYR A 56 -23.08 -7.91 -7.91
CA TYR A 56 -23.00 -6.78 -6.99
C TYR A 56 -22.51 -5.50 -7.67
N GLU A 57 -22.89 -4.35 -7.11
CA GLU A 57 -22.36 -3.05 -7.51
C GLU A 57 -20.85 -2.98 -7.19
N PRO A 58 -19.97 -2.62 -8.14
CA PRO A 58 -18.52 -2.63 -7.93
C PRO A 58 -18.05 -1.40 -7.13
N VAL A 59 -18.36 -1.38 -5.83
CA VAL A 59 -18.12 -0.24 -4.91
C VAL A 59 -16.65 0.17 -4.80
N LEU A 60 -15.72 -0.75 -5.07
CA LEU A 60 -14.26 -0.55 -5.08
C LEU A 60 -13.74 0.18 -6.34
N LYS A 61 -14.62 0.54 -7.29
CA LYS A 61 -14.23 1.36 -8.42
C LYS A 61 -13.88 2.78 -7.95
N ASN A 62 -12.83 3.36 -8.53
CA ASN A 62 -12.32 4.69 -8.19
C ASN A 62 -11.90 4.90 -6.71
N SER A 63 -11.73 3.83 -5.92
CA SER A 63 -11.38 3.93 -4.49
C SER A 63 -9.88 3.93 -4.20
N ARG A 64 -9.00 3.75 -5.21
CA ARG A 64 -7.53 3.60 -5.04
C ARG A 64 -6.93 4.65 -4.09
N TRP A 65 -7.21 5.92 -4.32
CA TRP A 65 -6.62 7.00 -3.53
C TRP A 65 -7.21 7.12 -2.12
N CYS A 66 -8.43 6.61 -1.91
CA CYS A 66 -9.04 6.55 -0.57
C CYS A 66 -8.27 5.59 0.34
N LEU A 67 -7.66 4.54 -0.24
CA LEU A 67 -6.90 3.51 0.48
C LEU A 67 -5.41 3.86 0.63
N LEU A 68 -4.85 4.69 -0.24
CA LEU A 68 -3.41 4.99 -0.28
C LEU A 68 -3.00 6.28 0.42
N LYS A 69 -3.95 7.19 0.66
CA LYS A 69 -3.67 8.47 1.32
C LYS A 69 -3.86 8.37 2.84
N ARG A 70 -3.11 9.17 3.57
CA ARG A 70 -3.41 9.44 4.99
C ARG A 70 -4.74 10.17 5.11
N ARG A 71 -5.43 9.99 6.25
CA ARG A 71 -6.75 10.58 6.50
C ARG A 71 -6.73 12.09 6.34
N GLU A 72 -5.68 12.76 6.82
CA GLU A 72 -5.52 14.22 6.69
C GLU A 72 -5.32 14.71 5.24
N ASN A 73 -4.97 13.81 4.30
CA ASN A 73 -4.70 14.15 2.89
C ASN A 73 -5.86 13.76 1.94
N LEU A 74 -6.96 13.23 2.49
CA LEU A 74 -8.14 12.89 1.71
C LEU A 74 -8.92 14.14 1.33
N THR A 75 -9.45 14.17 0.11
CA THR A 75 -10.45 15.18 -0.26
C THR A 75 -11.80 14.82 0.36
N THR A 76 -12.71 15.78 0.51
CA THR A 76 -14.07 15.53 1.04
C THR A 76 -14.77 14.36 0.34
N LYS A 77 -14.68 14.29 -1.00
CA LYS A 77 -15.24 13.18 -1.79
C LYS A 77 -14.58 11.84 -1.45
N GLN A 78 -13.28 11.82 -1.23
CA GLN A 78 -12.53 10.61 -0.86
C GLN A 78 -12.86 10.16 0.56
N THR A 79 -13.07 11.10 1.49
CA THR A 79 -13.49 10.80 2.86
C THR A 79 -14.86 10.15 2.90
N VAL A 80 -15.85 10.71 2.20
CA VAL A 80 -17.19 10.10 2.10
C VAL A 80 -17.10 8.71 1.48
N LYS A 81 -16.37 8.56 0.37
CA LYS A 81 -16.17 7.26 -0.27
C LYS A 81 -15.48 6.24 0.64
N LEU A 82 -14.50 6.67 1.45
CA LEU A 82 -13.83 5.79 2.40
C LEU A 82 -14.80 5.34 3.50
N SER A 83 -15.63 6.24 4.04
CA SER A 83 -16.65 5.90 5.03
C SER A 83 -17.66 4.89 4.50
N GLU A 84 -18.15 5.08 3.27
CA GLU A 84 -19.04 4.12 2.60
C GLU A 84 -18.38 2.74 2.51
N LEU A 85 -17.12 2.67 2.06
CA LEU A 85 -16.41 1.40 1.92
C LEU A 85 -16.23 0.65 3.24
N LEU A 86 -15.99 1.38 4.34
CA LEU A 86 -15.83 0.77 5.67
C LEU A 86 -17.15 0.20 6.22
N GLN A 87 -18.31 0.70 5.77
CA GLN A 87 -19.61 0.16 6.17
C GLN A 87 -19.90 -1.21 5.54
N TYR A 88 -19.32 -1.51 4.36
CA TYR A 88 -19.49 -2.80 3.70
C TYR A 88 -18.65 -3.93 4.33
N THR A 89 -17.68 -3.59 5.18
CA THR A 89 -16.77 -4.56 5.83
C THR A 89 -17.16 -4.92 7.27
N GLN A 90 -18.34 -4.49 7.74
CA GLN A 90 -18.82 -4.71 9.11
C GLN A 90 -19.98 -5.70 9.17
#